data_AF-A0A066Z0J9-F1
#
_entry.id   AF-A0A066Z0J9-F1
#
_cell.length_a   1.000
_cell.length_b   1.000
_cell.length_c   1.000
_cell.angle_alpha   90.00
_cell.angle_beta   90.00
_cell.angle_gamma   90.00
#
_symmetry.space_group_name_H-M   'P 1'
#
loop_
_entity.id
_entity.type
_entity.pdbx_description
1 polymer ?
#
loop_
_entity_poly.entity_id
_entity_poly.type
_entity_poly.pdbx_seq_one_letter_code
_entity_poly.pdbx_strand_id
1 'polypeptide(L)'
;MLDFGTAKDAPNGEQPAAARSLCASVPTAANSAEVLAAVATPLRYDSGGLLCAIAGYPRAGCGDAAGGGSGSSSAAGGSAGRGEGGPDLGLIAGAGAVVLLGAGAVWQARRRRTR
;
A
#
# COMPACT_ATOMS: atom_id res chain seq x y z
N MET A 1 9.66 19.63 -8.70
CA MET A 1 9.98 18.72 -9.82
C MET A 1 9.00 17.56 -9.75
N LEU A 2 8.43 17.17 -10.88
CA LEU A 2 7.66 15.95 -11.06
C LEU A 2 8.45 15.04 -11.98
N ASP A 3 8.79 13.85 -11.49
CA ASP A 3 9.42 12.78 -12.26
C ASP A 3 8.50 11.57 -12.22
N PHE A 4 8.14 11.05 -13.39
CA PHE A 4 7.26 9.89 -13.50
C PHE A 4 8.04 8.57 -13.61
N GLY A 5 9.38 8.64 -13.52
CA GLY A 5 10.26 7.49 -13.63
C GLY A 5 10.56 7.11 -15.08
N THR A 6 11.07 5.90 -15.27
CA THR A 6 11.51 5.40 -16.58
C THR A 6 10.57 4.33 -17.12
N ALA A 7 10.61 4.11 -18.44
CA ALA A 7 9.82 3.06 -19.08
C ALA A 7 10.16 1.64 -18.58
N LYS A 8 11.35 1.44 -18.00
CA LYS A 8 11.76 0.14 -17.43
C LYS A 8 10.95 -0.24 -16.19
N ASP A 9 10.47 0.76 -15.45
CA ASP A 9 9.73 0.59 -14.19
C ASP A 9 8.22 0.76 -14.39
N ALA A 10 7.80 1.14 -15.59
CA ALA A 10 6.43 1.45 -15.90
C ALA A 10 5.57 0.17 -15.94
N PRO A 11 4.40 0.17 -15.28
CA PRO A 11 3.49 -0.98 -15.32
C PRO A 11 3.01 -1.20 -16.75
N ASN A 12 2.84 -2.46 -17.15
CA ASN A 12 2.24 -2.85 -18.42
C ASN A 12 2.90 -2.22 -19.67
N GLY A 13 4.18 -1.84 -19.59
CA GLY A 13 4.89 -1.19 -20.69
C GLY A 13 4.37 0.22 -21.01
N GLU A 14 3.73 0.89 -20.05
CA GLU A 14 3.35 2.30 -20.19
C GLU A 14 4.59 3.19 -20.41
N GLN A 15 4.40 4.33 -21.07
CA GLN A 15 5.44 5.33 -21.25
C GLN A 15 5.21 6.47 -20.26
N PRO A 16 6.10 6.67 -19.26
CA PRO A 16 5.99 7.81 -18.35
C PRO A 16 6.13 9.14 -19.10
N ALA A 17 5.44 10.17 -18.61
CA ALA A 17 5.64 11.53 -19.11
C ALA A 17 7.04 12.03 -18.75
N ALA A 18 7.57 12.96 -19.56
CA ALA A 18 8.87 13.58 -19.27
C ALA A 18 8.85 14.31 -17.92
N ALA A 19 9.96 14.23 -17.20
CA ALA A 19 10.15 14.98 -15.97
C ALA A 19 10.02 16.48 -16.22
N ARG A 20 9.35 17.19 -15.30
CA ARG A 20 9.08 18.63 -15.43
C ARG A 20 9.18 19.36 -14.10
N SER A 21 9.63 20.60 -14.15
CA SER A 21 9.64 21.48 -12.99
C SER A 21 8.49 22.47 -13.08
N LEU A 22 7.67 22.52 -12.03
CA LEU A 22 6.52 23.39 -11.91
C LEU A 22 6.58 24.09 -10.56
N CYS A 23 6.12 25.34 -10.51
CA CYS A 23 5.92 26.09 -9.27
C CYS A 23 4.44 26.01 -8.88
N ALA A 24 4.16 25.76 -7.60
CA ALA A 24 2.81 25.83 -7.06
C ALA A 24 2.61 27.16 -6.33
N SER A 25 1.49 27.82 -6.59
CA SER A 25 1.03 28.96 -5.79
C SER A 25 -0.08 28.47 -4.87
N VAL A 26 0.18 28.47 -3.57
CA VAL A 26 -0.73 27.95 -2.55
C VAL A 26 -0.69 28.84 -1.30
N PRO A 27 -1.72 28.80 -0.45
CA PRO A 27 -1.67 29.42 0.88
C PRO A 27 -0.51 28.90 1.72
N THR A 28 -0.04 29.70 2.68
CA THR A 28 1.08 29.31 3.58
C THR A 28 0.74 28.13 4.50
N ALA A 29 -0.55 27.89 4.75
CA ALA A 29 -1.03 26.76 5.52
C ALA A 29 -1.21 25.48 4.67
N ALA A 30 -0.90 25.52 3.38
CA ALA A 30 -1.16 24.40 2.49
C ALA A 30 -0.25 23.21 2.79
N ASN A 31 -0.83 22.01 2.75
CA ASN A 31 -0.09 20.78 2.91
C ASN A 31 0.46 20.26 1.57
N SER A 32 1.31 19.24 1.61
CA SER A 32 1.97 18.68 0.42
C SER A 32 1.00 18.15 -0.63
N ALA A 33 -0.15 17.61 -0.22
CA ALA A 33 -1.16 17.11 -1.15
C ALA A 33 -1.83 18.26 -1.92
N GLU A 34 -2.11 19.37 -1.26
CA GLU A 34 -2.66 20.58 -1.88
C GLU A 34 -1.66 21.23 -2.83
N VAL A 35 -0.38 21.27 -2.46
CA VAL A 35 0.71 21.73 -3.35
C VAL A 35 0.75 20.92 -4.63
N LEU A 36 0.67 19.60 -4.54
CA LEU A 36 0.69 18.71 -5.70
C LEU A 36 -0.60 18.86 -6.53
N ALA A 37 -1.76 18.90 -5.87
CA ALA A 37 -3.06 19.09 -6.51
C ALA A 37 -3.13 20.41 -7.28
N ALA A 38 -2.46 21.47 -6.82
CA ALA A 38 -2.43 22.76 -7.52
C ALA A 38 -1.74 22.69 -8.90
N VAL A 39 -0.85 21.71 -9.14
CA VAL A 39 0.00 21.68 -10.35
C VAL A 39 -0.04 20.36 -11.14
N ALA A 40 -0.70 19.32 -10.61
CA ALA A 40 -0.57 17.96 -11.13
C ALA A 40 -1.88 17.17 -11.19
N THR A 41 -3.01 17.84 -11.35
CA THR A 41 -4.29 17.16 -11.57
C THR A 41 -4.33 16.41 -12.92
N PRO A 42 -5.13 15.32 -13.03
CA PRO A 42 -5.92 14.68 -11.97
C PRO A 42 -5.07 13.81 -11.04
N LEU A 43 -5.47 13.77 -9.76
CA LEU A 43 -4.94 12.83 -8.77
C LEU A 43 -5.92 11.68 -8.58
N ARG A 44 -5.44 10.43 -8.56
CA ARG A 44 -6.25 9.25 -8.24
C ARG A 44 -5.87 8.73 -6.86
N TYR A 45 -6.83 8.63 -5.95
CA TYR A 45 -6.64 8.00 -4.64
C TYR A 45 -7.44 6.70 -4.55
N ASP A 46 -6.94 5.73 -3.79
CA ASP A 46 -7.73 4.57 -3.40
C ASP A 46 -8.60 4.87 -2.16
N SER A 47 -9.37 3.88 -1.72
CA SER A 47 -10.22 3.98 -0.53
C SER A 47 -9.43 4.09 0.79
N GLY A 48 -8.15 3.72 0.80
CA GLY A 48 -7.24 3.84 1.95
C GLY A 48 -6.54 5.19 2.02
N GLY A 49 -6.74 6.08 1.04
CA GLY A 49 -6.09 7.38 0.96
C GLY A 49 -4.69 7.35 0.32
N LEU A 50 -4.30 6.24 -0.31
CA LEU A 50 -3.05 6.15 -1.06
C LEU A 50 -3.17 6.88 -2.40
N LEU A 51 -2.20 7.73 -2.74
CA LEU A 51 -2.13 8.40 -4.03
C LEU A 51 -1.61 7.43 -5.10
N CYS A 52 -2.51 6.97 -5.97
CA CYS A 52 -2.25 5.97 -7.00
C CYS A 52 -1.80 6.56 -8.35
N ALA A 53 -2.19 7.81 -8.67
CA ALA A 53 -1.77 8.45 -9.92
C ALA A 53 -1.68 9.97 -9.79
N ILE A 54 -0.73 10.53 -10.52
CA ILE A 54 -0.47 11.97 -10.64
C ILE A 54 -0.59 12.34 -12.12
N ALA A 55 -1.37 13.36 -12.46
CA ALA A 55 -1.64 13.76 -13.84
C ALA A 55 -2.07 12.58 -14.75
N GLY A 56 -2.81 11.61 -14.18
CA GLY A 56 -3.28 10.42 -14.89
C GLY A 56 -2.27 9.28 -15.06
N TYR A 57 -1.07 9.37 -14.49
CA TYR A 57 -0.05 8.32 -14.54
C TYR A 57 0.31 7.77 -13.13
N PRO A 58 0.47 6.44 -12.97
CA PRO A 58 0.18 5.39 -13.95
C PRO A 58 -1.32 5.25 -14.23
N ARG A 59 -1.69 4.76 -15.42
CA ARG A 59 -3.11 4.66 -15.81
C ARG A 59 -3.88 3.65 -14.95
N ALA A 60 -3.21 2.61 -14.46
CA ALA A 60 -3.76 1.60 -13.57
C ALA A 60 -2.74 1.21 -12.48
N GLY A 61 -3.17 0.38 -11.53
CA GLY A 61 -2.36 -0.02 -10.37
C GLY A 61 -2.39 0.98 -9.22
N CYS A 62 -1.97 0.54 -8.04
CA CYS A 62 -1.83 1.38 -6.85
C CYS A 62 -0.94 0.70 -5.79
N GLY A 63 0.37 0.97 -5.85
CA GLY A 63 1.34 0.43 -4.89
C GLY A 63 1.81 -1.00 -5.18
N ASP A 64 1.72 -1.45 -6.43
CA ASP A 64 2.23 -2.75 -6.86
C ASP A 64 3.76 -2.86 -6.65
N ALA A 65 4.24 -4.06 -6.33
CA ALA A 65 5.66 -4.27 -6.05
C ALA A 65 6.52 -4.07 -7.32
N ALA A 66 7.52 -3.19 -7.23
CA ALA A 66 8.49 -2.98 -8.30
C ALA A 66 9.38 -4.24 -8.47
N GLY A 67 9.11 -5.04 -9.50
CA GLY A 67 9.89 -6.25 -9.84
C GLY A 67 9.10 -7.52 -10.17
N GLY A 68 7.77 -7.51 -10.11
CA GLY A 68 6.95 -8.67 -10.47
C GLY A 68 6.54 -8.68 -11.93
N GLY A 69 7.29 -9.37 -12.80
CA GLY A 69 6.77 -9.78 -14.10
C GLY A 69 5.49 -10.61 -13.92
N SER A 70 4.45 -10.29 -14.69
CA SER A 70 3.18 -11.04 -14.85
C SER A 70 2.84 -12.01 -13.71
N GLY A 71 2.31 -11.45 -12.63
CA GLY A 71 1.66 -12.19 -11.56
C GLY A 71 0.52 -11.35 -11.03
N SER A 72 -0.62 -11.36 -11.73
CA SER A 72 -1.88 -10.90 -11.16
C SER A 72 -2.14 -11.66 -9.86
N SER A 73 -2.01 -10.96 -8.74
CA SER A 73 -2.81 -11.19 -7.54
C SER A 73 -2.50 -10.09 -6.53
N SER A 74 -3.22 -8.97 -6.69
CA SER A 74 -3.55 -8.11 -5.55
C SER A 74 -4.33 -8.94 -4.53
N ALA A 75 -3.93 -8.90 -3.27
CA ALA A 75 -4.81 -8.59 -2.13
C ALA A 75 -4.05 -8.77 -0.81
N ALA A 76 -3.68 -7.66 -0.19
CA ALA A 76 -3.69 -7.58 1.25
C ALA A 76 -5.15 -7.41 1.69
N GLY A 77 -5.71 -8.43 2.37
CA GLY A 77 -6.89 -8.31 3.23
C GLY A 77 -8.24 -8.77 2.65
N GLY A 78 -8.76 -9.88 3.18
CA GLY A 78 -10.21 -10.13 3.33
C GLY A 78 -10.86 -11.11 2.35
N SER A 79 -10.87 -12.39 2.73
CA SER A 79 -11.66 -13.55 2.28
C SER A 79 -12.79 -13.35 1.25
N ALA A 80 -12.73 -14.09 0.13
CA ALA A 80 -13.59 -15.25 -0.16
C ALA A 80 -13.52 -15.65 -1.65
N GLY A 81 -13.02 -16.87 -1.92
CA GLY A 81 -13.09 -17.52 -3.22
C GLY A 81 -12.67 -18.98 -3.08
N ARG A 82 -13.60 -19.89 -3.30
CA ARG A 82 -13.53 -21.33 -3.01
C ARG A 82 -12.69 -22.08 -4.07
N GLY A 83 -11.82 -22.99 -3.61
CA GLY A 83 -11.04 -23.95 -4.41
C GLY A 83 -9.61 -23.47 -4.65
N GLU A 84 -8.52 -24.13 -4.24
CA GLU A 84 -8.26 -25.52 -3.87
C GLU A 84 -7.32 -25.54 -2.64
N GLY A 85 -7.54 -26.49 -1.71
CA GLY A 85 -6.98 -26.47 -0.36
C GLY A 85 -5.46 -26.63 -0.27
N GLY A 86 -4.76 -25.54 0.05
CA GLY A 86 -3.44 -25.56 0.70
C GLY A 86 -3.57 -25.10 2.16
N PRO A 87 -2.78 -25.61 3.11
CA PRO A 87 -2.84 -25.15 4.50
C PRO A 87 -2.41 -23.67 4.56
N ASP A 88 -3.29 -22.79 5.03
CA ASP A 88 -3.00 -21.37 5.25
C ASP A 88 -2.01 -21.20 6.42
N LEU A 89 -0.72 -21.46 6.16
CA LEU A 89 0.36 -21.39 7.15
C LEU A 89 0.42 -20.02 7.84
N GLY A 90 0.07 -18.94 7.13
CA GLY A 90 -0.01 -17.60 7.69
C GLY A 90 -1.08 -17.46 8.77
N LEU A 91 -2.26 -18.07 8.58
CA LEU A 91 -3.34 -18.07 9.57
C LEU A 91 -2.97 -18.93 10.79
N ILE A 92 -2.36 -20.09 10.56
CA ILE A 92 -1.94 -20.98 11.65
C ILE A 92 -0.84 -20.34 12.49
N ALA A 93 0.18 -19.76 11.84
CA ALA A 93 1.27 -19.07 12.53
C ALA A 93 0.75 -17.85 13.31
N GLY A 94 -0.13 -17.06 12.71
CA GLY A 94 -0.77 -15.92 13.37
C GLY A 94 -1.60 -16.33 14.60
N ALA A 95 -2.46 -17.34 14.46
CA ALA A 95 -3.27 -17.85 15.56
C ALA A 95 -2.40 -18.42 16.70
N GLY A 96 -1.35 -19.19 16.35
CA GLY A 96 -0.40 -19.73 17.31
C GLY A 96 0.30 -18.65 18.13
N ALA A 97 0.75 -17.57 17.47
CA ALA A 97 1.37 -16.43 18.15
C ALA A 97 0.42 -15.75 19.15
N VAL A 98 -0.84 -15.51 18.75
CA VAL A 98 -1.85 -14.89 19.64
C VAL A 98 -2.16 -15.77 20.85
N VAL A 99 -2.30 -17.08 20.65
CA VAL A 99 -2.54 -18.03 21.75
C VAL A 99 -1.36 -18.06 22.73
N LEU A 100 -0.12 -18.09 22.24
CA LEU A 100 1.07 -18.05 23.08
C LEU A 100 1.16 -16.77 23.92
N LEU A 101 0.87 -15.62 23.32
CA LEU A 101 0.84 -14.33 24.02
C LEU A 101 -0.27 -14.30 25.08
N GLY A 102 -1.48 -14.78 24.75
CA GLY A 102 -2.59 -14.87 25.69
C GLY A 102 -2.28 -15.79 26.89
N ALA A 103 -1.72 -16.97 26.62
CA ALA A 103 -1.30 -17.90 27.67
C ALA A 103 -0.20 -17.30 28.56
N GLY A 104 0.78 -16.62 27.97
CA GLY A 104 1.82 -15.89 28.69
C GLY A 104 1.27 -14.80 29.61
N ALA A 105 0.29 -14.02 29.13
CA ALA A 105 -0.37 -12.99 29.92
C ALA A 105 -1.16 -13.57 31.11
N VAL A 106 -1.90 -14.67 30.89
CA VAL A 106 -2.63 -15.38 31.96
C VAL A 106 -1.66 -15.95 33.01
N TRP A 107 -0.55 -16.56 32.58
CA TRP A 107 0.45 -17.11 33.49
C TRP A 107 1.12 -16.01 34.33
N GLN A 108 1.52 -14.89 33.70
CA GLN A 108 2.06 -13.71 34.40
C GLN A 108 1.05 -13.15 35.42
N ALA A 109 -0.23 -13.04 35.05
CA ALA A 109 -1.27 -12.56 35.95
C ALA A 109 -1.48 -13.49 37.16
N ARG A 110 -1.43 -14.81 36.97
CA ARG A 110 -1.53 -15.79 38.07
C ARG A 110 -0.31 -15.72 38.99
N ARG A 111 0.90 -15.60 38.44
CA ARG A 111 2.15 -15.50 39.21
C ARG A 111 2.22 -14.24 40.07
N ARG A 112 1.62 -13.14 39.60
CA ARG A 112 1.51 -11.88 40.34
C ARG A 112 0.47 -11.90 41.46
N ARG A 113 -0.53 -12.79 41.42
CA ARG A 113 -1.54 -12.94 42.48
C ARG A 113 -1.09 -13.87 43.62
N THR A 114 -0.06 -14.67 43.38
CA THR A 114 0.53 -15.59 44.37
C THR A 114 1.76 -15.02 45.07
N ARG A 115 2.15 -13.78 44.75
CA ARG A 115 3.07 -12.95 45.54
C ARG A 115 2.24 -11.91 46.29
#